data_AF-A0A1X4NCA2-F1
#
_entry.id   AF-A0A1X4NCA2-F1
#
_cell.length_a   1.000
_cell.length_b   1.000
_cell.length_c   1.000
_cell.angle_alpha   90.00
_cell.angle_beta   90.00
_cell.angle_gamma   90.00
#
_symmetry.space_group_name_H-M   'P 1'
#
loop_
_entity.id
_entity.type
_entity.pdbx_description
1 polymer ?
#
loop_
_entity_poly.entity_id
_entity_poly.type
_entity_poly.pdbx_seq_one_letter_code
_entity_poly.pdbx_strand_id
1 'polypeptide(L)'
;MTTERQRHANAANASKSTGPKTAQGRAASARNAWKHGLTTLPPWDDITRFYRGILSDPEGVPDLTTRDPRMRAALTLAEAEAQLARCLAAERQHLILMAERARPPKHVSVRDIINKAHLGAEDLDVARFMLARVDEDWMRETLKILIRSHPDRPAELQRRLKVLRRYRREAEARRRKALRHWLTVGAALQTESEKASSGEKEKDRIPETNPTTT
;
A
#
# COMPACT_ATOMS: atom_id res chain seq x y z
N MET A 1 10.54 -19.21 19.93
CA MET A 1 11.04 -18.84 21.28
C MET A 1 12.34 -18.08 21.11
N THR A 2 12.37 -16.79 21.45
CA THR A 2 13.60 -15.98 21.40
C THR A 2 14.49 -16.32 22.59
N THR A 3 15.77 -16.54 22.34
CA THR A 3 16.73 -16.92 23.40
C THR A 3 17.05 -15.74 24.32
N GLU A 4 17.52 -16.02 25.53
CA GLU A 4 17.95 -15.00 26.51
C GLU A 4 18.97 -14.02 25.90
N ARG A 5 19.88 -14.57 25.10
CA ARG A 5 20.90 -13.82 24.35
C ARG A 5 20.28 -12.88 23.31
N GLN A 6 19.26 -13.34 22.60
CA GLN A 6 18.51 -12.49 21.64
C GLN A 6 17.71 -11.40 22.35
N ARG A 7 17.14 -11.68 23.53
CA ARG A 7 16.45 -10.67 24.35
C ARG A 7 17.40 -9.56 24.80
N HIS A 8 18.58 -9.93 25.31
CA HIS A 8 19.59 -8.96 25.75
C HIS A 8 20.15 -8.12 24.59
N ALA A 9 20.39 -8.75 23.44
CA ALA A 9 20.83 -8.05 22.23
C ALA A 9 19.75 -7.09 21.70
N ASN A 10 18.49 -7.51 21.68
CA ASN A 10 17.38 -6.65 21.26
C ASN A 10 17.19 -5.46 22.22
N ALA A 11 17.35 -5.66 23.53
CA ALA A 11 17.29 -4.58 24.51
C ALA A 11 18.44 -3.56 24.34
N ALA A 12 19.67 -4.04 24.14
CA ALA A 12 20.84 -3.19 23.90
C ALA A 12 20.77 -2.44 22.56
N ASN A 13 20.18 -3.04 21.53
CA ASN A 13 19.96 -2.39 20.24
C ASN A 13 18.81 -1.37 20.30
N ALA A 14 17.76 -1.66 21.06
CA ALA A 14 16.65 -0.73 21.27
C ALA A 14 17.09 0.54 22.02
N SER A 15 17.99 0.43 23.01
CA SER A 15 18.51 1.58 23.75
C SER A 15 19.43 2.47 22.91
N LYS A 16 20.10 1.90 21.89
CA LYS A 16 20.93 2.62 20.91
C LYS A 16 20.14 3.12 19.69
N SER A 17 18.87 2.76 19.56
CA SER A 17 18.02 3.24 18.46
C SER A 17 17.82 4.75 18.56
N THR A 18 18.21 5.47 17.50
CA THR A 18 17.96 6.91 17.33
C THR A 18 16.53 7.21 16.87
N GLY A 19 15.64 6.21 16.92
CA GLY A 19 14.23 6.37 16.62
C GLY A 19 13.57 7.39 17.56
N PRO A 20 12.53 8.11 17.10
CA PRO A 20 11.89 9.12 17.91
C PRO A 20 11.26 8.52 19.16
N LYS A 21 11.61 9.08 20.32
CA LYS A 21 11.14 8.63 21.64
C LYS A 21 9.80 9.26 22.03
N THR A 22 9.44 10.40 21.45
CA THR A 22 8.17 11.11 21.69
C THR A 22 7.05 10.56 20.82
N ALA A 23 5.79 10.67 21.25
CA ALA A 23 4.66 10.26 20.41
C ALA A 23 4.54 11.15 19.16
N GLN A 24 4.82 12.45 19.27
CA GLN A 24 4.97 13.35 18.11
C GLN A 24 6.04 12.87 17.12
N GLY A 25 7.20 12.46 17.62
CA GLY A 25 8.28 11.95 16.78
C GLY A 25 7.91 10.61 16.15
N ARG A 26 7.27 9.70 16.89
CA ARG A 26 6.75 8.43 16.34
C ARG A 26 5.71 8.67 15.26
N ALA A 27 4.81 9.65 15.44
CA ALA A 27 3.86 10.07 14.42
C ALA A 27 4.55 10.71 13.21
N ALA A 28 5.65 11.45 13.39
CA ALA A 28 6.46 11.97 12.29
C ALA A 28 7.17 10.86 11.50
N SER A 29 7.78 9.88 12.19
CA SER A 29 8.37 8.71 11.55
C SER A 29 7.33 7.85 10.84
N ALA A 30 6.15 7.66 11.42
CA ALA A 30 5.04 6.98 10.77
C ALA A 30 4.59 7.69 9.48
N ARG A 31 4.58 9.04 9.48
CA ARG A 31 4.28 9.84 8.27
C ARG A 31 5.34 9.66 7.19
N ASN A 32 6.61 9.65 7.56
CA ASN A 32 7.71 9.43 6.61
C ASN A 32 7.65 8.01 6.05
N ALA A 33 7.45 7.00 6.90
CA ALA A 33 7.26 5.61 6.48
C ALA A 33 6.07 5.45 5.53
N TRP A 34 4.97 6.17 5.78
CA TRP A 34 3.78 6.16 4.93
C TRP A 34 4.03 6.80 3.57
N LYS A 35 4.60 8.02 3.53
CA LYS A 35 4.87 8.72 2.28
C LYS A 35 5.91 7.99 1.43
N HIS A 36 7.03 7.61 2.05
CA HIS A 36 8.07 6.84 1.36
C HIS A 36 7.53 5.48 0.94
N GLY A 37 6.79 4.79 1.80
CA GLY A 37 6.16 3.52 1.49
C GLY A 37 5.28 3.56 0.24
N LEU A 38 4.42 4.57 0.08
CA LEU A 38 3.56 4.67 -1.11
C LEU A 38 4.27 5.14 -2.38
N THR A 39 5.50 5.65 -2.28
CA THR A 39 6.29 6.05 -3.45
C THR A 39 7.35 5.04 -3.85
N THR A 40 7.69 4.10 -2.96
CA THR A 40 8.65 3.03 -3.24
C THR A 40 7.97 1.83 -3.89
N LEU A 41 8.77 1.02 -4.59
CA LEU A 41 8.34 -0.24 -5.15
C LEU A 41 7.67 -1.12 -4.07
N PRO A 42 6.59 -1.86 -4.40
CA PRO A 42 6.01 -2.84 -3.50
C PRO A 42 7.01 -3.92 -3.08
N PRO A 43 6.81 -4.54 -1.90
CA PRO A 43 7.55 -5.74 -1.51
C PRO A 43 7.45 -6.84 -2.59
N TRP A 44 8.53 -7.60 -2.76
CA TRP A 44 8.60 -8.63 -3.79
C TRP A 44 7.59 -9.77 -3.58
N ASP A 45 7.25 -10.08 -2.33
CA ASP A 45 6.24 -11.08 -1.99
C ASP A 45 4.84 -10.68 -2.52
N ASP A 46 4.49 -9.40 -2.42
CA ASP A 46 3.22 -8.88 -2.94
C ASP A 46 3.21 -8.98 -4.46
N ILE A 47 4.31 -8.59 -5.12
CA ILE A 47 4.45 -8.65 -6.59
C ILE A 47 4.31 -10.11 -7.06
N THR A 48 5.03 -11.03 -6.41
CA THR A 48 5.01 -12.47 -6.73
C THR A 48 3.61 -13.05 -6.58
N ARG A 49 2.87 -12.67 -5.53
CA ARG A 49 1.47 -13.08 -5.34
C ARG A 49 0.58 -12.66 -6.51
N PHE A 50 0.67 -11.41 -6.95
CA PHE A 50 -0.12 -10.95 -8.10
C PHE A 50 0.32 -11.61 -9.40
N TYR A 51 1.64 -11.79 -9.59
CA TYR A 51 2.21 -12.45 -10.77
C TYR A 51 1.66 -13.86 -10.97
N ARG A 52 1.66 -14.67 -9.91
CA ARG A 52 1.10 -16.02 -9.89
C ARG A 52 -0.38 -16.04 -10.28
N GLY A 53 -1.16 -15.10 -9.72
CA GLY A 53 -2.57 -14.94 -10.08
C GLY A 53 -2.80 -14.55 -11.54
N ILE A 54 -1.96 -13.67 -12.10
CA ILE A 54 -2.06 -13.22 -13.50
C ILE A 54 -1.73 -14.35 -14.48
N LEU A 55 -0.71 -15.14 -14.19
CA LEU A 55 -0.32 -16.28 -15.04
C LEU A 55 -1.12 -17.55 -14.76
N SER A 56 -1.94 -17.58 -13.69
CA SER A 56 -2.60 -18.78 -13.19
C SER A 56 -1.61 -19.91 -12.90
N ASP A 57 -0.40 -19.55 -12.47
CA ASP A 57 0.68 -20.46 -12.10
C ASP A 57 1.02 -20.25 -10.61
N PRO A 58 0.63 -21.20 -9.71
CA PRO A 58 0.88 -21.08 -8.28
C PRO A 58 2.36 -21.06 -7.89
N GLU A 59 3.23 -21.70 -8.69
CA GLU A 59 4.66 -21.81 -8.43
C GLU A 59 5.48 -20.81 -9.25
N GLY A 60 4.81 -20.02 -10.09
CA GLY A 60 5.43 -18.99 -10.91
C GLY A 60 6.30 -18.04 -10.10
N VAL A 61 7.57 -17.94 -10.47
CA VAL A 61 8.52 -16.97 -9.92
C VAL A 61 8.80 -15.93 -10.99
N PRO A 62 8.65 -14.62 -10.70
CA PRO A 62 8.96 -13.61 -11.69
C PRO A 62 10.46 -13.59 -11.99
N ASP A 63 10.81 -13.91 -13.23
CA ASP A 63 12.16 -13.76 -13.76
C ASP A 63 12.34 -12.36 -14.34
N LEU A 64 13.23 -11.58 -13.73
CA LEU A 64 13.58 -10.22 -14.15
C LEU A 64 14.37 -10.19 -15.48
N THR A 65 14.96 -11.31 -15.88
CA THR A 65 15.83 -11.42 -17.05
C THR A 65 15.13 -12.00 -18.27
N THR A 66 13.90 -12.49 -18.10
CA THR A 66 13.15 -13.12 -19.18
C THR A 66 12.96 -12.18 -20.36
N ARG A 67 13.20 -12.72 -21.57
CA ARG A 67 12.92 -12.01 -22.83
C ARG A 67 11.50 -12.24 -23.31
N ASP A 68 10.75 -13.15 -22.70
CA ASP A 68 9.36 -13.40 -23.08
C ASP A 68 8.52 -12.12 -22.86
N PRO A 69 7.93 -11.55 -23.92
CA PRO A 69 7.10 -10.36 -23.81
C PRO A 69 5.88 -10.59 -22.90
N ARG A 70 5.35 -11.82 -22.84
CA ARG A 70 4.23 -12.18 -21.96
C ARG A 70 4.65 -12.09 -20.51
N MET A 71 5.71 -12.78 -20.11
CA MET A 71 6.20 -12.78 -18.72
C MET A 71 6.56 -11.36 -18.25
N ARG A 72 7.17 -10.52 -19.10
CA ARG A 72 7.48 -9.11 -18.77
C ARG A 72 6.22 -8.27 -18.58
N ALA A 73 5.22 -8.45 -19.44
CA ALA A 73 3.94 -7.75 -19.31
C ALA A 73 3.17 -8.19 -18.06
N ALA A 74 3.22 -9.49 -17.70
CA ALA A 74 2.66 -10.01 -16.46
C ALA A 74 3.33 -9.41 -15.22
N LEU A 75 4.68 -9.36 -15.19
CA LEU A 75 5.42 -8.74 -14.09
C LEU A 75 5.06 -7.26 -13.94
N THR A 76 5.04 -6.50 -15.05
CA THR A 76 4.66 -5.08 -15.04
C THR A 76 3.24 -4.87 -14.50
N LEU A 77 2.30 -5.76 -14.86
CA LEU A 77 0.93 -5.72 -14.34
C LEU A 77 0.89 -6.08 -12.85
N ALA A 78 1.64 -7.09 -12.42
CA ALA A 78 1.74 -7.52 -11.04
C ALA A 78 2.27 -6.40 -10.12
N GLU A 79 3.33 -5.70 -10.54
CA GLU A 79 3.86 -4.53 -9.83
C GLU A 79 2.81 -3.43 -9.68
N ALA A 80 2.07 -3.14 -10.75
CA ALA A 80 1.03 -2.13 -10.73
C ALA A 80 -0.15 -2.51 -9.82
N GLU A 81 -0.56 -3.78 -9.81
CA GLU A 81 -1.61 -4.30 -8.91
C GLU A 81 -1.15 -4.26 -7.46
N ALA A 82 0.08 -4.69 -7.16
CA ALA A 82 0.66 -4.62 -5.83
C ALA A 82 0.71 -3.18 -5.30
N GLN A 83 1.11 -2.24 -6.15
CA GLN A 83 1.14 -0.81 -5.79
C GLN A 83 -0.26 -0.25 -5.54
N LEU A 84 -1.24 -0.61 -6.36
CA LEU A 84 -2.63 -0.20 -6.16
C LEU A 84 -3.20 -0.75 -4.85
N ALA A 85 -2.95 -2.03 -4.55
CA ALA A 85 -3.38 -2.67 -3.30
C ALA A 85 -2.81 -1.94 -2.07
N ARG A 86 -1.53 -1.55 -2.10
CA ARG A 86 -0.91 -0.76 -1.02
C ARG A 86 -1.55 0.62 -0.86
N CYS A 87 -1.80 1.33 -1.95
CA CYS A 87 -2.50 2.62 -1.91
C CYS A 87 -3.92 2.49 -1.30
N LEU A 88 -4.67 1.46 -1.70
CA LEU A 88 -6.01 1.17 -1.18
C LEU A 88 -5.99 0.81 0.30
N ALA A 89 -5.03 -0.02 0.73
CA ALA A 89 -4.86 -0.39 2.13
C ALA A 89 -4.54 0.85 2.99
N ALA A 90 -3.65 1.71 2.53
CA ALA A 90 -3.31 2.95 3.23
C ALA A 90 -4.50 3.92 3.30
N GLU A 91 -5.29 4.06 2.23
CA GLU A 91 -6.52 4.85 2.26
C GLU A 91 -7.53 4.29 3.25
N ARG A 92 -7.74 2.97 3.24
CA ARG A 92 -8.66 2.30 4.17
C ARG A 92 -8.23 2.50 5.62
N GLN A 93 -6.96 2.30 5.95
CA GLN A 93 -6.43 2.53 7.31
C GLN A 93 -6.64 3.97 7.76
N HIS A 94 -6.42 4.94 6.86
CA HIS A 94 -6.64 6.35 7.17
C HIS A 94 -8.12 6.68 7.38
N LEU A 95 -9.02 6.09 6.60
CA LEU A 95 -10.46 6.24 6.80
C LEU A 95 -10.94 5.63 8.12
N ILE A 96 -10.37 4.50 8.54
CA ILE A 96 -10.64 3.89 9.86
C ILE A 96 -10.21 4.86 10.96
N LEU A 97 -8.99 5.41 10.88
CA LEU A 97 -8.52 6.41 11.84
C LEU A 97 -9.44 7.64 11.90
N MET A 98 -9.90 8.13 10.74
CA MET A 98 -10.87 9.23 10.68
C MET A 98 -12.21 8.86 11.33
N ALA A 99 -12.73 7.67 11.07
CA ALA A 99 -13.98 7.19 11.65
C ALA A 99 -13.87 7.01 13.17
N GLU A 100 -12.76 6.46 13.67
CA GLU A 100 -12.48 6.34 15.10
C GLU A 100 -12.44 7.70 15.81
N ARG A 101 -12.00 8.75 15.10
CA ARG A 101 -11.91 10.12 15.63
C ARG A 101 -13.20 10.93 15.48
N ALA A 102 -14.05 10.55 14.52
CA ALA A 102 -15.37 11.14 14.34
C ALA A 102 -16.41 10.56 15.32
N ARG A 103 -16.13 9.39 15.91
CA ARG A 103 -16.93 8.89 17.03
C ARG A 103 -16.86 9.89 18.18
N PRO A 104 -17.98 10.13 18.89
CA PRO A 104 -17.94 10.95 20.10
C PRO A 104 -16.86 10.39 21.03
N PRO A 105 -16.07 11.26 21.68
CA PRO A 105 -14.97 10.79 22.53
C PRO A 105 -15.53 9.76 23.50
N LYS A 106 -14.90 8.58 23.58
CA LYS A 106 -15.21 7.63 24.66
C LYS A 106 -15.18 8.44 25.96
N HIS A 107 -16.20 8.30 26.81
CA HIS A 107 -16.16 8.91 28.14
C HIS A 107 -14.85 8.48 28.80
N VAL A 108 -13.89 9.39 28.86
CA VAL A 108 -12.62 9.16 29.55
C VAL A 108 -12.99 9.31 31.02
N SER A 109 -12.95 8.23 31.79
CA SER A 109 -13.25 8.31 33.21
C SER A 109 -12.17 9.11 33.94
N VAL A 110 -12.50 9.75 35.05
CA VAL A 110 -11.50 10.47 35.89
C VAL A 110 -10.36 9.52 36.28
N ARG A 111 -10.66 8.23 36.48
CA ARG A 111 -9.67 7.18 36.76
C ARG A 111 -8.75 6.91 35.56
N ASP A 112 -9.27 6.96 34.34
CA ASP A 112 -8.46 6.88 33.12
C ASP A 112 -7.57 8.11 32.95
N ILE A 113 -8.03 9.31 33.35
CA ILE A 113 -7.22 10.53 33.32
C ILE A 113 -6.08 10.45 34.33
N ILE A 114 -6.34 9.97 35.55
CA ILE A 114 -5.31 9.79 36.59
C ILE A 114 -4.30 8.71 36.17
N ASN A 115 -4.76 7.58 35.62
CA ASN A 115 -3.87 6.53 35.10
C ASN A 115 -3.12 6.98 33.83
N LYS A 116 -3.71 7.84 33.00
CA LYS A 116 -3.09 8.42 31.81
C LYS A 116 -2.34 9.72 32.07
N ALA A 117 -2.29 10.25 33.29
CA ALA A 117 -1.52 11.46 33.60
C ALA A 117 -0.01 11.27 33.35
N HIS A 118 0.47 10.03 33.21
CA HIS A 118 1.82 9.69 32.75
C HIS A 118 2.00 9.70 31.22
N LEU A 119 0.92 9.66 30.43
CA LEU A 119 0.90 9.82 28.98
C LEU A 119 0.40 11.23 28.67
N GLY A 120 1.35 12.13 28.43
CA GLY A 120 1.19 13.58 28.46
C GLY A 120 0.06 14.18 27.62
N ALA A 121 -0.07 15.52 27.73
CA ALA A 121 -1.04 16.43 27.11
C ALA A 121 -1.16 16.37 25.56
N GLU A 122 -0.65 15.32 24.93
CA GLU A 122 -0.62 15.05 23.50
C GLU A 122 -1.88 14.29 23.02
N ASP A 123 -2.73 13.76 23.89
CA ASP A 123 -3.92 12.99 23.49
C ASP A 123 -5.10 13.92 23.16
N LEU A 124 -5.44 14.06 21.88
CA LEU A 124 -6.44 15.03 21.36
C LEU A 124 -7.81 14.92 22.03
N ASP A 125 -8.24 13.71 22.38
CA ASP A 125 -9.53 13.47 23.05
C ASP A 125 -9.51 13.92 24.51
N VAL A 126 -8.38 13.76 25.21
CA VAL A 126 -8.17 14.27 26.57
C VAL A 126 -8.12 15.79 26.57
N ALA A 127 -7.40 16.40 25.61
CA ALA A 127 -7.35 17.85 25.47
C ALA A 127 -8.74 18.46 25.17
N ARG A 128 -9.54 17.82 24.31
CA ARG A 128 -10.94 18.23 24.06
C ARG A 128 -11.82 18.09 25.29
N PHE A 129 -11.67 16.99 26.03
CA PHE A 129 -12.44 16.74 27.25
C PHE A 129 -12.11 17.77 28.36
N MET A 130 -10.81 18.09 28.52
CA MET A 130 -10.35 19.12 29.46
C MET A 130 -10.86 20.50 29.05
N LEU A 131 -10.81 20.86 27.76
CA LEU A 131 -11.30 22.16 27.27
C LEU A 131 -12.78 22.39 27.60
N ALA A 132 -13.59 21.33 27.59
CA ALA A 132 -15.02 21.40 27.92
C ALA A 132 -15.30 21.56 29.43
N ARG A 133 -14.31 21.37 30.30
CA ARG A 133 -14.44 21.38 31.77
C ARG A 133 -13.56 22.41 32.47
N VAL A 134 -12.62 23.02 31.75
CA VAL A 134 -11.73 24.06 32.27
C VAL A 134 -12.45 25.40 32.25
N ASP A 135 -12.46 26.06 33.41
CA ASP A 135 -12.99 27.41 33.57
C ASP A 135 -11.89 28.49 33.48
N GLU A 136 -10.62 28.13 33.65
CA GLU A 136 -9.51 29.09 33.55
C GLU A 136 -9.16 29.45 32.10
N ASP A 137 -9.19 30.75 31.79
CA ASP A 137 -9.01 31.28 30.44
C ASP A 137 -7.63 30.95 29.82
N TRP A 138 -6.55 31.07 30.60
CA TRP A 138 -5.20 30.75 30.12
C TRP A 138 -5.05 29.26 29.79
N MET A 139 -5.69 28.39 30.57
CA MET A 139 -5.68 26.95 30.36
C MET A 139 -6.56 26.55 29.16
N ARG A 140 -7.68 27.24 28.93
CA ARG A 140 -8.46 27.09 27.68
C ARG A 140 -7.63 27.41 26.45
N GLU A 141 -6.87 28.50 26.49
CA GLU A 141 -6.10 28.95 25.33
C GLU A 141 -4.94 28.01 24.99
N THR A 142 -4.23 27.51 26.01
CA THR A 142 -3.17 26.49 25.83
C THR A 142 -3.73 25.18 25.27
N LEU A 143 -4.91 24.72 25.73
CA LEU A 143 -5.58 23.53 25.21
C LEU A 143 -6.02 23.69 23.75
N LYS A 144 -6.53 24.86 23.36
CA LYS A 144 -6.84 25.16 21.95
C LYS A 144 -5.60 25.12 21.07
N ILE A 145 -4.48 25.65 21.55
CA ILE A 145 -3.19 25.62 20.84
C ILE A 145 -2.72 24.16 20.65
N LEU A 146 -2.81 23.33 21.69
CA LEU A 146 -2.50 21.89 21.63
C LEU A 146 -3.39 21.15 20.62
N ILE A 147 -4.70 21.40 20.64
CA ILE A 147 -5.63 20.80 19.66
C ILE A 147 -5.29 21.24 18.22
N ARG A 148 -4.91 22.50 18.04
CA ARG A 148 -4.57 23.06 16.72
C ARG A 148 -3.24 22.54 16.19
N SER A 149 -2.27 22.29 17.06
CA SER A 149 -0.96 21.75 16.70
C SER A 149 -0.94 20.22 16.55
N HIS A 150 -1.99 19.53 17.01
CA HIS A 150 -2.06 18.08 16.97
C HIS A 150 -2.05 17.49 15.54
N PRO A 151 -1.24 16.44 15.28
CA PRO A 151 -1.11 15.84 13.95
C PRO A 151 -2.40 15.23 13.40
N ASP A 152 -3.31 14.77 14.26
CA ASP A 152 -4.59 14.13 13.86
C ASP A 152 -5.80 15.06 13.97
N ARG A 153 -5.58 16.38 13.90
CA ARG A 153 -6.69 17.33 13.81
C ARG A 153 -7.52 17.07 12.52
N PRO A 154 -8.85 17.32 12.54
CA PRO A 154 -9.72 16.99 11.40
C PRO A 154 -9.26 17.55 10.06
N ALA A 155 -8.78 18.80 10.03
CA ALA A 155 -8.27 19.44 8.82
C ALA A 155 -7.04 18.72 8.23
N GLU A 156 -6.16 18.20 9.08
CA GLU A 156 -4.94 17.48 8.64
C GLU A 156 -5.29 16.08 8.15
N LEU A 157 -6.22 15.40 8.81
CA LEU A 157 -6.74 14.12 8.33
C LEU A 157 -7.40 14.26 6.95
N GLN A 158 -8.16 15.33 6.72
CA GLN A 158 -8.74 15.62 5.40
C GLN A 158 -7.66 15.90 4.34
N ARG A 159 -6.61 16.66 4.69
CA ARG A 159 -5.46 16.89 3.79
C ARG A 159 -4.77 15.58 3.42
N ARG A 160 -4.49 14.70 4.39
CA ARG A 160 -3.90 13.38 4.15
C ARG A 160 -4.76 12.52 3.23
N LEU A 161 -6.09 12.52 3.42
CA LEU A 161 -7.01 11.80 2.54
C LEU A 161 -6.93 12.27 1.08
N LYS A 162 -6.80 13.58 0.85
CA LYS A 162 -6.60 14.12 -0.51
C LYS A 162 -5.32 13.58 -1.17
N VAL A 163 -4.22 13.53 -0.41
CA VAL A 163 -2.94 12.98 -0.88
C VAL A 163 -3.07 11.48 -1.19
N LEU A 164 -3.71 10.71 -0.31
CA LEU A 164 -3.96 9.27 -0.52
C LEU A 164 -4.75 9.01 -1.81
N ARG A 165 -5.83 9.77 -2.02
CA ARG A 165 -6.64 9.66 -3.24
C ARG A 165 -5.86 10.02 -4.50
N ARG A 166 -4.94 10.98 -4.42
CA ARG A 166 -4.03 11.29 -5.54
C ARG A 166 -3.15 10.08 -5.87
N TYR A 167 -2.48 9.50 -4.88
CA TYR A 167 -1.64 8.31 -5.10
C TYR A 167 -2.43 7.10 -5.59
N ARG A 168 -3.66 6.92 -5.10
CA ARG A 168 -4.57 5.90 -5.62
C ARG A 168 -4.85 6.11 -7.11
N ARG A 169 -5.25 7.32 -7.52
CA ARG A 169 -5.51 7.64 -8.93
C ARG A 169 -4.28 7.43 -9.82
N GLU A 170 -3.09 7.80 -9.34
CA GLU A 170 -1.83 7.55 -10.04
C GLU A 170 -1.57 6.05 -10.20
N ALA A 171 -1.79 5.25 -9.14
CA ALA A 171 -1.66 3.80 -9.19
C ALA A 171 -2.71 3.13 -10.11
N GLU A 172 -3.98 3.57 -10.06
CA GLU A 172 -5.05 3.13 -10.97
C GLU A 172 -4.69 3.43 -12.44
N ALA A 173 -4.10 4.60 -12.72
CA ALA A 173 -3.64 4.94 -14.05
C ALA A 173 -2.50 4.02 -14.53
N ARG A 174 -1.52 3.73 -13.67
CA ARG A 174 -0.44 2.77 -13.96
C ARG A 174 -0.99 1.37 -14.22
N ARG A 175 -1.88 0.88 -13.36
CA ARG A 175 -2.57 -0.41 -13.53
C ARG A 175 -3.34 -0.49 -14.84
N ARG A 176 -4.10 0.55 -15.21
CA ARG A 176 -4.82 0.60 -16.50
C ARG A 176 -3.88 0.59 -17.71
N LYS A 177 -2.69 1.20 -17.61
CA LYS A 177 -1.69 1.17 -18.69
C LYS A 177 -1.07 -0.23 -18.81
N ALA A 178 -0.68 -0.82 -17.68
CA ALA A 178 -0.10 -2.16 -17.63
C ALA A 178 -1.10 -3.23 -18.12
N LEU A 179 -2.37 -3.14 -17.70
CA LEU A 179 -3.41 -4.07 -18.14
C LEU A 179 -3.64 -4.00 -19.65
N ARG A 180 -3.68 -2.78 -20.22
CA ARG A 180 -3.79 -2.61 -21.67
C ARG A 180 -2.64 -3.29 -22.39
N HIS A 181 -1.41 -3.07 -21.92
CA HIS A 181 -0.23 -3.70 -22.51
C HIS A 181 -0.28 -5.24 -22.42
N TRP A 182 -0.66 -5.79 -21.25
CA TRP A 182 -0.85 -7.23 -21.06
C TRP A 182 -1.85 -7.83 -22.06
N LEU A 183 -3.01 -7.17 -22.24
CA LEU A 183 -4.02 -7.63 -23.20
C LEU A 183 -3.51 -7.55 -24.64
N THR A 184 -2.78 -6.50 -25.01
CA THR A 184 -2.19 -6.37 -26.35
C THR A 184 -1.17 -7.48 -26.64
N VAL A 185 -0.29 -7.78 -25.68
CA VAL A 185 0.69 -8.87 -25.81
C VAL A 185 -0.01 -10.23 -25.91
N GLY A 186 -1.03 -10.46 -25.08
CA GLY A 186 -1.83 -11.69 -25.13
C GLY A 186 -2.51 -11.90 -26.49
N ALA A 187 -3.11 -10.85 -27.05
CA ALA A 187 -3.75 -10.90 -28.36
C ALA A 187 -2.73 -11.15 -29.49
N ALA A 188 -1.56 -10.50 -29.46
CA ALA A 188 -0.52 -10.70 -30.47
C ALA A 188 -0.05 -12.17 -30.52
N LEU A 189 0.20 -12.77 -29.35
CA LEU A 189 0.63 -14.17 -29.25
C LEU A 189 -0.45 -15.16 -29.71
N GLN A 190 -1.73 -14.86 -29.49
CA GLN A 190 -2.83 -15.66 -30.03
C GLN A 190 -2.84 -15.63 -31.56
N THR A 191 -2.68 -14.46 -32.17
CA THR A 191 -2.66 -14.33 -33.63
C THR A 191 -1.46 -15.01 -34.29
N GLU A 192 -0.30 -15.04 -33.63
CA GLU A 192 0.88 -15.78 -34.10
C GLU A 192 0.67 -17.30 -34.04
N SER A 193 0.05 -17.79 -32.96
CA SER A 193 -0.31 -19.20 -32.82
C SER A 193 -1.32 -19.66 -33.89
N GLU A 194 -2.31 -18.84 -34.22
CA GLU A 194 -3.32 -19.14 -35.24
C GLU A 194 -2.69 -19.19 -36.64
N LYS A 195 -1.80 -18.25 -36.97
CA LYS A 195 -1.06 -18.22 -38.24
C LYS A 195 -0.12 -19.42 -38.41
N ALA A 196 0.54 -19.84 -37.33
CA ALA A 196 1.40 -21.01 -37.32
C ALA A 196 0.58 -22.29 -37.61
N SER A 197 -0.60 -22.43 -36.99
CA SER A 197 -1.50 -23.57 -37.22
C SER A 197 -2.11 -23.59 -38.63
N SER A 198 -2.37 -22.42 -39.25
CA SER A 198 -2.87 -22.36 -40.63
C SER A 198 -1.79 -22.64 -41.68
N GLY A 199 -0.54 -22.20 -41.45
CA GLY A 199 0.56 -22.41 -42.40
C GLY A 199 1.06 -23.86 -42.47
N GLU A 200 0.83 -24.63 -41.41
CA GLU A 200 1.18 -26.06 -41.36
C GLU A 200 0.21 -26.91 -42.21
N LYS A 201 -1.08 -26.53 -42.28
CA LYS A 201 -2.07 -27.19 -43.16
C LYS A 201 -1.83 -26.99 -44.65
N GLU A 202 -1.08 -25.96 -45.05
CA GLU A 202 -0.80 -25.66 -46.45
C GLU A 202 0.46 -26.39 -46.98
N LYS A 203 1.34 -26.87 -46.10
CA LYS A 203 2.52 -27.67 -46.47
C LYS A 203 2.22 -29.15 -46.70
N ASP A 204 1.15 -29.68 -46.11
CA ASP A 204 0.71 -31.09 -46.29
C ASP A 204 -0.14 -31.31 -47.56
N ARG A 205 -0.35 -30.27 -48.39
CA ARG A 205 -1.05 -30.40 -49.66
C ARG A 205 -0.08 -30.91 -50.74
N ILE A 206 0.04 -32.24 -50.82
CA ILE A 206 0.79 -32.95 -51.88
C ILE A 206 0.29 -32.45 -53.26
N PRO A 207 1.18 -32.10 -54.21
CA PRO A 207 0.76 -31.70 -55.54
C PRO A 207 0.14 -32.90 -56.27
N GLU A 208 -1.15 -32.81 -56.61
CA GLU A 208 -1.81 -33.75 -57.52
C GLU A 208 -1.09 -33.72 -58.87
N THR A 209 -0.29 -34.74 -59.14
CA THR A 209 0.29 -34.97 -60.46
C THR A 209 -0.82 -35.41 -61.40
N ASN A 210 -1.27 -34.52 -62.27
CA ASN A 210 -2.21 -34.85 -63.35
C ASN A 210 -1.54 -35.84 -64.33
N PRO A 211 -2.17 -36.99 -64.65
CA PRO A 211 -1.64 -37.88 -65.66
C PRO A 211 -1.92 -37.31 -67.07
N THR A 212 -0.83 -37.03 -67.77
CA THR A 212 -0.78 -36.77 -69.21
C THR A 212 -1.48 -37.90 -69.95
N THR A 213 -2.53 -37.58 -70.73
CA THR A 213 -3.11 -38.51 -71.69
C THR A 213 -2.88 -37.98 -73.10
N THR A 214 -2.21 -38.85 -73.84
CA THR A 214 -1.88 -39.00 -75.28
C THR A 214 -2.63 -38.14 -76.30
#